data_AF-A0A6P7X1A8-F1
#
_entry.id   AF-A0A6P7X1A8-F1
#
_cell.length_a   1.000
_cell.length_b   1.000
_cell.length_c   1.000
_cell.angle_alpha   90.00
_cell.angle_beta   90.00
_cell.angle_gamma   90.00
#
_symmetry.space_group_name_H-M   'P 1'
#
loop_
_entity.id
_entity.type
_entity.pdbx_description
1 polymer ?
#
loop_
_entity_poly.entity_id
_entity_poly.type
_entity_poly.pdbx_seq_one_letter_code
_entity_poly.pdbx_strand_id
1 'polypeptide(L)'
;ARVMATIGVTRGFGDHDLKVYNSSIHIKPFLSCFPEVRVYDLMQYKHQPDDVMVMGTDGLWDVVNDQEVADIVRTILSDYKPNHPSRFTKVAQELVSRSRGVLKERGWRMANDKLGSGDDISVFVIPLGNQRKGT
;
A
#
# COMPACT_ATOMS: atom_id res chain seq x y z
N ALA A 1 0.36 6.43 18.04
CA ALA A 1 -0.58 7.25 18.84
C ALA A 1 -2.01 6.89 18.45
N ARG A 2 -3.01 7.07 19.33
CA ARG A 2 -4.42 6.83 19.01
C ARG A 2 -5.24 8.09 19.27
N VAL A 3 -6.20 8.41 18.43
CA VAL A 3 -7.14 9.52 18.66
C VAL A 3 -7.96 9.22 19.89
N MET A 4 -7.88 10.10 20.89
CA MET A 4 -8.57 9.95 22.18
C MET A 4 -8.34 8.57 22.81
N ALA A 5 -7.13 8.01 22.69
CA ALA A 5 -6.77 6.65 23.13
C ALA A 5 -7.64 5.51 22.55
N THR A 6 -8.42 5.78 21.49
CA THR A 6 -9.49 4.88 21.01
C THR A 6 -9.11 4.25 19.68
N ILE A 7 -8.90 5.04 18.62
CA ILE A 7 -8.67 4.57 17.25
C ILE A 7 -7.29 4.97 16.71
N GLY A 8 -6.69 4.11 15.89
CA GLY A 8 -5.33 4.29 15.36
C GLY A 8 -5.19 5.35 14.25
N VAL A 9 -6.31 5.82 13.69
CA VAL A 9 -6.33 6.76 12.56
C VAL A 9 -6.99 8.08 12.94
N THR A 10 -6.59 9.16 12.27
CA THR A 10 -7.20 10.49 12.43
C THR A 10 -8.26 10.80 11.38
N ARG A 11 -8.31 9.99 10.32
CA ARG A 11 -9.27 10.12 9.24
C ARG A 11 -9.83 8.75 8.83
N GLY A 12 -11.12 8.71 8.52
CA GLY A 12 -11.84 7.49 8.17
C GLY A 12 -13.33 7.74 7.91
N PHE A 13 -13.92 6.91 7.05
CA PHE A 13 -15.37 6.81 6.89
C PHE A 13 -15.97 5.92 7.98
N GLY A 14 -17.27 6.04 8.24
CA GLY A 14 -17.95 5.21 9.25
C GLY A 14 -17.64 5.66 10.69
N ASP A 15 -17.64 4.71 11.63
CA ASP A 15 -17.43 4.93 13.08
C ASP A 15 -18.37 5.97 13.69
N HIS A 16 -19.63 6.01 13.23
CA HIS A 16 -20.63 6.98 13.69
C HIS A 16 -20.98 6.79 15.17
N ASP A 17 -21.10 5.54 15.61
CA ASP A 17 -21.47 5.18 16.98
C ASP A 17 -20.25 4.89 17.87
N LEU A 18 -19.03 4.99 17.33
CA LEU A 18 -17.81 4.75 18.09
C LEU A 18 -17.63 5.84 19.14
N LYS A 19 -17.46 5.42 20.40
CA LYS A 19 -17.24 6.32 21.53
C LYS A 19 -15.81 6.25 22.02
N VAL A 20 -15.34 7.37 22.56
CA VAL A 20 -14.05 7.48 23.23
C VAL A 20 -14.01 6.49 24.39
N TYR A 21 -12.88 5.78 24.53
CA TYR A 21 -12.66 4.78 25.56
C TYR A 21 -13.09 5.30 26.95
N ASN A 22 -13.95 4.53 27.62
CA ASN A 22 -14.48 4.84 28.95
C ASN A 22 -15.20 6.21 29.06
N SER A 23 -15.89 6.66 27.99
CA SER A 23 -16.75 7.85 28.04
C SER A 23 -18.00 7.73 27.16
N SER A 24 -18.92 8.68 27.28
CA SER A 24 -20.10 8.83 26.42
C SER A 24 -19.86 9.70 25.18
N ILE A 25 -18.66 10.24 25.00
CA ILE A 25 -18.29 11.14 23.89
C ILE A 25 -18.07 10.33 22.62
N HIS A 26 -18.70 10.72 21.52
CA HIS A 26 -18.47 10.10 20.21
C HIS A 26 -17.11 10.52 19.63
N ILE A 27 -16.47 9.63 18.86
CA ILE A 27 -15.18 9.92 18.23
C ILE A 27 -15.31 10.98 17.14
N LYS A 28 -16.48 11.11 16.52
CA LYS A 28 -16.80 12.22 15.62
C LYS A 28 -17.15 13.47 16.44
N PRO A 29 -16.64 14.65 16.07
CA PRO A 29 -16.02 14.99 14.79
C PRO A 29 -14.48 14.84 14.73
N PHE A 30 -13.82 14.30 15.77
CA PHE A 30 -12.36 14.17 15.81
C PHE A 30 -11.79 13.16 14.80
N LEU A 31 -12.59 12.17 14.38
CA LEU A 31 -12.32 11.31 13.21
C LEU A 31 -12.97 11.91 11.95
N SER A 32 -12.14 12.55 11.13
CA SER A 32 -12.59 13.25 9.91
C SER A 32 -12.74 12.30 8.71
N CYS A 33 -13.79 12.46 7.91
CA CYS A 33 -13.91 11.76 6.61
C CYS A 33 -13.33 12.56 5.44
N PHE A 34 -12.77 13.76 5.69
CA PHE A 34 -12.26 14.63 4.63
C PHE A 34 -10.89 14.14 4.15
N PRO A 35 -10.72 13.82 2.85
CA PRO A 35 -9.45 13.36 2.31
C PRO A 35 -8.44 14.50 2.17
N GLU A 36 -7.16 14.15 2.01
CA GLU A 36 -6.16 15.02 1.41
C GLU A 36 -6.13 14.76 -0.10
N VAL A 37 -6.14 15.83 -0.90
CA VAL A 37 -6.14 15.72 -2.37
C VAL A 37 -4.83 16.27 -2.91
N ARG A 38 -4.11 15.45 -3.68
CA ARG A 38 -2.93 15.84 -4.46
C ARG A 38 -3.19 15.56 -5.92
N VAL A 39 -2.78 16.48 -6.79
CA VAL A 39 -2.93 16.35 -8.24
C VAL A 39 -1.56 16.07 -8.85
N TYR A 40 -1.47 15.01 -9.63
CA TYR A 40 -0.29 14.65 -10.41
C TYR A 40 -0.61 14.79 -11.90
N ASP A 41 0.13 15.64 -12.60
CA ASP A 41 -0.02 15.81 -14.04
C ASP A 41 0.75 14.72 -14.79
N LEU A 42 0.03 13.76 -15.36
CA LEU A 42 0.59 12.65 -16.14
C LEU A 42 1.32 13.13 -17.41
N MET A 43 1.05 14.35 -17.88
CA MET A 43 1.69 14.92 -19.07
C MET A 43 2.98 15.66 -18.73
N GLN A 44 3.22 15.95 -17.45
CA GLN A 44 4.42 16.67 -17.00
C GLN A 44 5.70 15.86 -17.25
N TYR A 45 5.61 14.53 -17.25
CA TYR A 45 6.75 13.64 -17.42
C TYR A 45 6.50 12.56 -18.48
N LYS A 46 7.56 12.16 -19.19
CA LYS A 46 7.49 11.04 -20.13
C LYS A 46 7.68 9.71 -19.40
N HIS A 47 6.56 9.11 -19.01
CA HIS A 47 6.55 7.81 -18.35
C HIS A 47 7.06 6.66 -19.24
N GLN A 48 7.95 5.85 -18.68
CA GLN A 48 8.44 4.61 -19.25
C GLN A 48 7.49 3.44 -18.96
N PRO A 49 7.62 2.31 -19.67
CA PRO A 49 6.77 1.14 -19.46
C PRO A 49 6.81 0.54 -18.04
N ASP A 50 7.87 0.83 -17.30
CA ASP A 50 8.08 0.32 -15.95
C ASP A 50 7.77 1.37 -14.85
N ASP A 51 7.36 2.59 -15.23
CA ASP A 51 6.90 3.60 -14.29
C ASP A 51 5.48 3.26 -13.82
N VAL A 52 5.31 3.09 -12.51
CA VAL A 52 4.06 2.65 -11.88
C VAL A 52 3.73 3.50 -10.65
N MET A 53 2.45 3.64 -10.36
CA MET A 53 1.95 4.04 -9.05
C MET A 53 1.64 2.78 -8.23
N VAL A 54 2.22 2.69 -7.03
CA VAL A 54 1.91 1.63 -6.07
C VAL A 54 0.99 2.20 -4.99
N MET A 55 -0.14 1.53 -4.77
CA MET A 55 -1.03 1.80 -3.64
C MET A 55 -1.12 0.55 -2.77
N GLY A 56 -1.13 0.70 -1.46
CA GLY A 56 -1.35 -0.43 -0.55
C GLY A 56 -1.86 -0.01 0.82
N THR A 57 -2.38 -0.98 1.57
CA THR A 57 -2.76 -0.80 2.98
C THR A 57 -1.54 -0.68 3.89
N ASP A 58 -1.71 -0.23 5.13
CA ASP A 58 -0.67 -0.21 6.18
C ASP A 58 -0.01 -1.58 6.38
N GLY A 59 -0.74 -2.68 6.18
CA GLY A 59 -0.16 -4.02 6.13
C GLY A 59 1.04 -4.20 5.16
N LEU A 60 1.18 -3.36 4.12
CA LEU A 60 2.41 -3.26 3.30
C LEU A 60 3.43 -2.31 3.94
N TRP A 61 2.99 -1.08 4.20
CA TRP A 61 3.88 0.05 4.53
C TRP A 61 4.47 0.01 5.95
N ASP A 62 3.89 -0.78 6.86
CA ASP A 62 4.41 -0.96 8.21
C ASP A 62 5.72 -1.76 8.24
N VAL A 63 6.01 -2.53 7.20
CA VAL A 63 7.16 -3.46 7.16
C VAL A 63 8.10 -3.26 5.96
N VAL A 64 7.65 -2.54 4.93
CA VAL A 64 8.44 -2.22 3.72
C VAL A 64 8.40 -0.72 3.47
N ASN A 65 9.56 -0.11 3.22
CA ASN A 65 9.65 1.32 2.90
C ASN A 65 9.58 1.60 1.38
N ASP A 66 9.40 2.87 1.01
CA ASP A 66 9.27 3.33 -0.38
C ASP A 66 10.41 2.88 -1.29
N GLN A 67 11.66 2.91 -0.80
CA GLN A 67 12.83 2.50 -1.57
C GLN A 67 12.85 0.99 -1.79
N GLU A 68 12.51 0.19 -0.77
CA GLU A 68 12.38 -1.26 -0.91
C GLU A 68 11.28 -1.63 -1.91
N VAL A 69 10.13 -0.94 -1.89
CA VAL A 69 9.08 -1.11 -2.90
C VAL A 69 9.59 -0.78 -4.30
N ALA A 70 10.27 0.36 -4.47
CA ALA A 70 10.84 0.77 -5.76
C ALA A 70 11.86 -0.25 -6.30
N ASP A 71 12.70 -0.80 -5.43
CA ASP A 71 13.69 -1.80 -5.80
C ASP A 71 13.04 -3.14 -6.20
N ILE A 72 11.98 -3.55 -5.49
CA ILE A 72 11.18 -4.74 -5.84
C ILE A 72 10.53 -4.55 -7.22
N VAL A 73 9.87 -3.41 -7.45
CA VAL A 73 9.25 -3.07 -8.73
C VAL A 73 10.27 -3.15 -9.86
N ARG A 74 11.42 -2.46 -9.71
CA ARG A 74 12.48 -2.42 -10.73
C ARG A 74 13.04 -3.80 -11.03
N THR A 75 13.31 -4.59 -9.99
CA THR A 75 13.87 -5.95 -10.13
C THR A 75 12.91 -6.88 -10.87
N ILE A 76 11.62 -6.83 -10.54
CA ILE A 76 10.65 -7.70 -11.21
C ILE A 76 10.45 -7.25 -12.65
N LEU A 77 10.22 -5.95 -12.87
CA LEU A 77 9.87 -5.47 -14.20
C LEU A 77 11.03 -5.61 -15.20
N SER A 78 12.30 -5.58 -14.75
CA SER A 78 13.46 -5.84 -15.62
C SER A 78 13.47 -7.24 -16.23
N ASP A 79 12.82 -8.22 -15.58
CA ASP A 79 12.77 -9.61 -16.05
C ASP A 79 11.62 -9.87 -17.04
N TYR A 80 10.71 -8.90 -17.22
CA TYR A 80 9.57 -9.02 -18.12
C TYR A 80 9.73 -8.14 -19.36
N LYS A 81 9.13 -8.55 -20.48
CA LYS A 81 8.98 -7.67 -21.65
C LYS A 81 7.93 -6.58 -21.38
N PRO A 82 8.13 -5.35 -21.92
CA PRO A 82 7.14 -4.34 -22.28
C PRO A 82 5.68 -4.58 -21.94
N ASN A 83 5.19 -5.52 -22.74
CA ASN A 83 3.80 -5.86 -23.04
C ASN A 83 3.35 -7.16 -22.38
N HIS A 84 4.15 -7.74 -21.49
CA HIS A 84 3.79 -8.99 -20.84
C HIS A 84 2.57 -8.78 -19.91
N PRO A 85 1.46 -9.49 -20.12
CA PRO A 85 0.17 -9.17 -19.49
C PRO A 85 0.19 -9.26 -17.96
N SER A 86 1.00 -10.16 -17.39
CA SER A 86 1.00 -10.42 -15.94
C SER A 86 2.07 -9.67 -15.16
N ARG A 87 2.85 -8.78 -15.79
CA ARG A 87 4.04 -8.19 -15.15
C ARG A 87 3.69 -7.36 -13.90
N PHE A 88 2.63 -6.56 -13.96
CA PHE A 88 2.16 -5.78 -12.80
C PHE A 88 1.50 -6.64 -11.72
N THR A 89 0.77 -7.69 -12.12
CA THR A 89 0.22 -8.68 -11.19
C THR A 89 1.33 -9.37 -10.40
N LYS A 90 2.44 -9.73 -11.05
CA LYS A 90 3.59 -10.34 -10.38
C LYS A 90 4.23 -9.38 -9.38
N VAL A 91 4.34 -8.09 -9.72
CA VAL A 91 4.81 -7.06 -8.78
C VAL A 91 3.91 -7.00 -7.54
N ALA A 92 2.58 -6.91 -7.72
CA ALA A 92 1.64 -6.87 -6.60
C ALA A 92 1.75 -8.12 -5.71
N GLN A 93 1.81 -9.32 -6.32
CA GLN A 93 1.98 -10.57 -5.60
C GLN A 93 3.29 -10.63 -4.80
N GLU A 94 4.39 -10.15 -5.39
CA GLU A 94 5.68 -10.13 -4.72
C GLU A 94 5.69 -9.15 -3.53
N LEU A 95 5.10 -7.96 -3.68
CA LEU A 95 4.97 -6.99 -2.59
C LEU A 95 4.16 -7.57 -1.42
N VAL A 96 3.03 -8.23 -1.71
CA VAL A 96 2.23 -8.94 -0.68
C VAL A 96 3.04 -10.05 -0.02
N SER A 97 3.68 -10.91 -0.81
CA SER A 97 4.42 -12.07 -0.30
C SER A 97 5.62 -11.67 0.54
N ARG A 98 6.38 -10.63 0.14
CA ARG A 98 7.54 -10.15 0.89
C ARG A 98 7.15 -9.47 2.20
N SER A 99 6.07 -8.69 2.16
CA SER A 99 5.55 -8.01 3.35
C SER A 99 5.02 -9.01 4.37
N ARG A 100 4.32 -10.05 3.92
CA ARG A 100 3.88 -11.15 4.80
C ARG A 100 5.05 -11.99 5.31
N GLY A 101 5.97 -12.37 4.43
CA GLY A 101 7.05 -13.30 4.76
C GLY A 101 6.54 -14.73 5.02
N VAL A 102 7.28 -15.48 5.85
CA VAL A 102 7.01 -16.89 6.17
C VAL A 102 6.61 -17.02 7.64
N LEU A 103 5.63 -17.89 7.91
CA LEU A 103 5.23 -18.20 9.29
C LEU A 103 6.32 -19.03 9.97
N LYS A 104 6.91 -18.50 11.05
CA LYS A 104 7.81 -19.22 11.96
C LYS A 104 7.15 -19.34 13.34
N GLU A 105 7.77 -20.09 14.26
CA GLU A 105 7.24 -20.30 15.63
C GLU A 105 6.91 -18.99 16.37
N ARG A 106 7.62 -17.89 16.06
CA ARG A 106 7.45 -16.56 16.66
C ARG A 106 6.76 -15.56 15.73
N GLY A 107 5.82 -16.04 14.91
CA GLY A 107 5.04 -15.25 13.97
C GLY A 107 5.65 -15.12 12.57
N TRP A 108 5.05 -14.24 11.76
CA TRP A 108 5.48 -13.96 10.39
C TRP A 108 6.87 -13.30 10.35
N ARG A 109 7.74 -13.77 9.45
CA ARG A 109 9.13 -13.30 9.32
C ARG A 109 9.52 -13.06 7.86
N MET A 110 10.08 -11.89 7.60
CA MET A 110 10.65 -11.52 6.32
C MET A 110 11.99 -12.24 6.07
N ALA A 111 12.53 -12.14 4.85
CA ALA A 111 13.80 -12.75 4.47
C ALA A 111 15.01 -12.28 5.31
N ASN A 112 14.95 -11.06 5.84
CA ASN A 112 15.95 -10.47 6.73
C ASN A 112 15.67 -10.76 8.23
N ASP A 113 14.77 -11.70 8.53
CA ASP A 113 14.32 -12.12 9.86
C ASP A 113 13.61 -11.04 10.70
N LYS A 114 13.36 -9.86 10.12
CA LYS A 114 12.44 -8.86 10.68
C LYS A 114 11.02 -9.42 10.72
N LEU A 115 10.18 -8.83 11.57
CA LEU A 115 8.76 -9.17 11.64
C LEU A 115 8.11 -8.90 10.28
N GLY A 116 7.41 -9.89 9.75
CA GLY A 116 6.48 -9.70 8.65
C GLY A 116 5.19 -9.08 9.14
N SER A 117 4.40 -8.57 8.20
CA SER A 117 3.11 -7.97 8.49
C SER A 117 2.17 -8.99 9.12
N GLY A 118 1.47 -8.56 10.17
CA GLY A 118 0.40 -9.31 10.82
C GLY A 118 -1.00 -8.94 10.32
N ASP A 119 -1.12 -7.90 9.51
CA ASP A 119 -2.41 -7.30 9.09
C ASP A 119 -2.84 -7.79 7.70
N ASP A 120 -4.05 -7.43 7.26
CA ASP A 120 -4.50 -7.61 5.89
C ASP A 120 -3.68 -6.75 4.91
N ILE A 121 -3.26 -7.36 3.81
CA ILE A 121 -2.38 -6.72 2.83
C ILE A 121 -3.11 -6.67 1.49
N SER A 122 -3.40 -5.47 1.02
CA SER A 122 -3.92 -5.22 -0.33
C SER A 122 -2.98 -4.28 -1.07
N VAL A 123 -2.65 -4.60 -2.32
CA VAL A 123 -1.71 -3.81 -3.15
C VAL A 123 -2.25 -3.68 -4.57
N PHE A 124 -2.21 -2.45 -5.10
CA PHE A 124 -2.45 -2.12 -6.50
C PHE A 124 -1.17 -1.61 -7.13
N VAL A 125 -0.85 -2.11 -8.33
CA VAL A 125 0.27 -1.65 -9.15
C VAL A 125 -0.30 -1.14 -10.47
N ILE A 126 -0.24 0.17 -10.67
CA ILE A 126 -0.94 0.87 -11.75
C ILE A 126 0.11 1.45 -12.71
N PRO A 127 0.19 1.00 -13.97
CA PRO A 127 1.13 1.56 -14.93
C PRO A 127 0.80 3.01 -15.29
N LEU A 128 1.83 3.85 -15.33
CA LEU A 128 1.73 5.25 -15.76
C LEU A 128 2.09 5.44 -17.25
N GLY A 129 2.88 4.52 -17.80
CA GLY A 129 3.22 4.50 -19.23
C GLY A 129 2.02 4.18 -20.11
N ASN A 130 1.87 4.93 -21.21
CA ASN A 130 0.82 4.69 -22.20
C ASN A 130 0.93 3.29 -22.82
N GLN A 131 -0.01 2.40 -22.46
CA GLN A 131 -0.32 1.21 -23.26
C GLN A 131 -1.07 1.70 -24.50
N ARG A 132 -0.37 2.19 -25.54
CA ARG A 132 -1.02 2.41 -26.84
C ARG A 132 -1.60 1.07 -27.28
N LYS A 133 -2.92 0.91 -27.15
CA LYS A 133 -3.64 -0.11 -27.90
C LYS A 133 -3.38 0.22 -29.36
N GLY A 134 -2.65 -0.64 -30.05
CA GLY A 134 -2.54 -0.58 -31.50
C GLY A 134 -3.97 -0.49 -32.06
N THR A 135 -4.24 0.59 -32.76
CA THR A 135 -5.35 0.69 -33.71
C THR A 135 -4.79 0.33 -35.08
#